data_AF-A0A9J5Z6H8-F1
#
_entry.id   AF-A0A9J5Z6H8-F1
#
_cell.length_a   1.000
_cell.length_b   1.000
_cell.length_c   1.000
_cell.angle_alpha   90.00
_cell.angle_beta   90.00
_cell.angle_gamma   90.00
#
_symmetry.space_group_name_H-M   'P 1'
#
loop_
_entity.id
_entity.type
_entity.pdbx_description
1 polymer ?
#
loop_
_entity_poly.entity_id
_entity_poly.type
_entity_poly.pdbx_seq_one_letter_code
_entity_poly.pdbx_strand_id
1 'polypeptide(L)'
;MESKEAPEVNLKGIEFTSQTSLPVQAIPSYSARKALFEHYVKTRADEERKEKRAAQKAAVEGFKQLLEEAKEDINEDTDYQSFKKKWGHDPRFESLDRKEREVLLNERVLQLRKAAQEKAHAVRAAVISQFKSMLREQGDIALNTRWSKVKDSLRSDPRYKSVKHEDRESLFNEYLSELKAAEQEVARIAKAKYDEEDKLKERERALRKRKEREEQEVERVRSKARRKEAVESYQALLVEIIKDPQTPKLLQGNILEHAYFQIFDISFCLAPKASWTESKPKLEKDPQGRAANPHLDQSDLEKLFREHVKVLYEGELILARVANI
;
A
#
# COMPACT_ATOMS: atom_id res chain seq x y z
N MET A 1 -11.28 -54.30 50.18
CA MET A 1 -12.07 -54.17 48.94
C MET A 1 -11.62 -55.27 48.01
N GLU A 2 -12.46 -56.28 47.95
CA GLU A 2 -12.35 -57.54 47.25
C GLU A 2 -12.90 -57.36 45.85
N SER A 3 -12.13 -57.69 44.80
CA SER A 3 -12.58 -57.81 43.40
C SER A 3 -11.45 -58.50 42.61
N LYS A 4 -11.42 -59.84 42.65
CA LYS A 4 -11.98 -60.76 41.64
C LYS A 4 -11.08 -60.88 40.40
N GLU A 5 -10.24 -61.90 40.50
CA GLU A 5 -9.48 -62.59 39.46
C GLU A 5 -10.42 -63.02 38.31
N ALA A 6 -10.07 -62.65 37.08
CA ALA A 6 -10.82 -63.01 35.89
C ALA A 6 -10.46 -64.44 35.46
N PRO A 7 -11.44 -65.31 35.14
CA PRO A 7 -11.14 -66.69 34.78
C PRO A 7 -10.54 -66.78 33.36
N GLU A 8 -9.45 -67.52 33.30
CA GLU A 8 -8.76 -67.96 32.09
C GLU A 8 -9.67 -68.89 31.27
N VAL A 9 -10.14 -68.42 30.11
CA VAL A 9 -10.96 -69.22 29.19
C VAL A 9 -10.08 -70.18 28.38
N ASN A 10 -10.03 -71.42 28.83
CA ASN A 10 -9.44 -72.55 28.12
C ASN A 10 -10.26 -72.90 26.87
N LEU A 11 -9.73 -72.59 25.68
CA LEU A 11 -10.38 -72.78 24.38
C LEU A 11 -10.33 -74.23 23.85
N LYS A 12 -9.97 -75.23 24.64
CA LYS A 12 -10.03 -76.64 24.25
C LYS A 12 -11.35 -77.26 24.69
N GLY A 13 -12.41 -77.08 23.90
CA GLY A 13 -13.66 -77.82 24.11
C GLY A 13 -14.95 -77.16 23.60
N ILE A 14 -14.90 -76.32 22.57
CA ILE A 14 -16.14 -75.87 21.92
C ILE A 14 -16.50 -76.89 20.84
N GLU A 15 -17.25 -77.91 21.25
CA GLU A 15 -17.98 -78.78 20.34
C GLU A 15 -18.94 -77.92 19.51
N PHE A 16 -18.83 -78.02 18.19
CA PHE A 16 -19.67 -77.30 17.25
C PHE A 16 -21.06 -77.97 17.22
N THR A 17 -21.89 -77.71 18.23
CA THR A 17 -23.29 -78.14 18.23
C THR A 17 -24.06 -77.28 17.22
N SER A 18 -24.57 -77.90 16.16
CA SER A 18 -25.26 -77.31 15.00
C SER A 18 -26.62 -76.64 15.28
N GLN A 19 -26.80 -76.02 16.44
CA GLN A 19 -28.05 -75.36 16.84
C GLN A 19 -27.76 -74.07 17.60
N THR A 20 -27.54 -72.98 16.86
CA THR A 20 -27.90 -71.59 17.21
C THR A 20 -27.53 -70.67 16.03
N SER A 21 -28.21 -70.83 14.89
CA SER A 21 -28.18 -69.86 13.78
C SER A 21 -29.54 -69.18 13.63
N LEU A 22 -29.89 -68.32 14.58
CA LEU A 22 -31.02 -67.40 14.46
C LEU A 22 -30.50 -65.98 14.65
N PRO A 23 -30.25 -65.24 13.54
CA PRO A 23 -31.19 -64.18 13.17
C PRO A 23 -31.30 -63.92 11.64
N VAL A 24 -30.90 -64.85 10.76
CA VAL A 24 -30.94 -64.60 9.30
C VAL A 24 -32.38 -64.38 8.79
N GLN A 25 -33.38 -64.96 9.46
CA GLN A 25 -34.79 -64.79 9.13
C GLN A 25 -35.40 -63.45 9.61
N ALA A 26 -34.71 -62.69 10.48
CA ALA A 26 -35.24 -61.45 11.07
C ALA A 26 -35.10 -60.22 10.14
N ILE A 27 -34.23 -60.30 9.12
CA ILE A 27 -34.07 -59.25 8.10
C ILE A 27 -34.62 -59.81 6.78
N PRO A 28 -35.83 -59.42 6.35
CA PRO A 28 -36.52 -60.10 5.24
C PRO A 28 -35.81 -59.95 3.89
N SER A 29 -35.28 -58.75 3.62
CA SER A 29 -34.68 -58.42 2.33
C SER A 29 -33.21 -58.86 2.27
N TYR A 30 -32.85 -59.57 1.20
CA TYR A 30 -31.46 -59.92 0.90
C TYR A 30 -30.56 -58.68 0.81
N SER A 31 -31.06 -57.57 0.24
CA SER A 31 -30.34 -56.30 0.17
C SER A 31 -29.96 -55.78 1.56
N ALA A 32 -30.91 -55.78 2.50
CA ALA A 32 -30.67 -55.33 3.87
C ALA A 32 -29.70 -56.26 4.62
N ARG A 33 -29.78 -57.59 4.40
CA ARG A 33 -28.82 -58.55 4.97
C ARG A 33 -27.40 -58.34 4.41
N LYS A 34 -27.27 -58.14 3.10
CA LYS A 34 -25.98 -57.87 2.44
C LYS A 34 -25.37 -56.57 2.93
N ALA A 35 -26.15 -55.48 3.01
CA ALA A 35 -25.69 -54.19 3.51
C ALA A 35 -25.21 -54.25 4.97
N LEU A 36 -25.94 -54.97 5.83
CA LEU A 36 -25.54 -55.14 7.24
C LEU A 36 -24.27 -55.99 7.38
N PHE A 37 -24.12 -57.05 6.57
CA PHE A 37 -22.91 -57.87 6.55
C PHE A 37 -21.69 -57.08 6.06
N GLU A 38 -21.83 -56.35 4.95
CA GLU A 38 -20.76 -55.49 4.42
C GLU A 38 -20.35 -54.41 5.44
N HIS A 39 -21.34 -53.78 6.12
CA HIS A 39 -21.08 -52.82 7.19
C HIS A 39 -20.36 -53.46 8.38
N TYR A 40 -20.76 -54.65 8.82
CA TYR A 40 -20.10 -55.38 9.91
C TYR A 40 -18.65 -55.72 9.55
N VAL A 41 -18.40 -56.29 8.36
CA VAL A 41 -17.05 -56.62 7.89
C VAL A 41 -16.18 -55.37 7.85
N LYS A 42 -16.70 -54.27 7.30
CA LYS A 42 -15.97 -52.99 7.26
C LYS A 42 -15.68 -52.47 8.66
N THR A 43 -16.67 -52.44 9.55
CA THR A 43 -16.54 -51.92 10.92
C THR A 43 -15.53 -52.74 11.71
N ARG A 44 -15.60 -54.07 11.67
CA ARG A 44 -14.63 -54.94 12.35
C ARG A 44 -13.22 -54.76 11.81
N ALA A 45 -13.06 -54.66 10.50
CA ALA A 45 -11.76 -54.40 9.89
C ALA A 45 -11.20 -53.02 10.29
N ASP A 46 -12.05 -52.00 10.43
CA ASP A 46 -11.63 -50.65 10.84
C ASP A 46 -11.32 -50.59 12.34
N GLU A 47 -12.08 -51.28 13.18
CA GLU A 47 -11.81 -51.44 14.62
C GLU A 47 -10.48 -52.15 14.86
N GLU A 48 -10.23 -53.29 14.22
CA GLU A 48 -8.97 -54.03 14.36
C GLU A 48 -7.76 -53.19 13.91
N ARG A 49 -7.89 -52.44 12.81
CA ARG A 49 -6.84 -51.49 12.36
C ARG A 49 -6.63 -50.37 13.39
N LYS A 50 -7.70 -49.85 13.99
CA LYS A 50 -7.64 -48.78 14.99
C LYS A 50 -6.98 -49.29 16.27
N GLU A 51 -7.35 -50.46 16.74
CA GLU A 51 -6.75 -51.13 17.91
C GLU A 51 -5.26 -51.37 17.68
N LYS A 52 -4.86 -51.89 16.51
CA LYS A 52 -3.45 -52.08 16.14
C LYS A 52 -2.66 -50.77 16.12
N ARG A 53 -3.22 -49.70 15.55
CA ARG A 53 -2.59 -48.37 15.56
C ARG A 53 -2.52 -47.78 16.97
N ALA A 54 -3.55 -47.97 17.78
CA ALA A 54 -3.59 -47.51 19.15
C ALA A 54 -2.55 -48.23 20.03
N ALA A 55 -2.43 -49.55 19.88
CA ALA A 55 -1.42 -50.36 20.55
C ALA A 55 0.00 -49.92 20.14
N GLN A 56 0.26 -49.74 18.84
CA GLN A 56 1.56 -49.25 18.36
C GLN A 56 1.87 -47.86 18.91
N LYS A 57 0.90 -46.95 18.91
CA LYS A 57 1.07 -45.60 19.47
C LYS A 57 1.36 -45.67 20.97
N ALA A 58 0.66 -46.52 21.72
CA ALA A 58 0.90 -46.71 23.15
C ALA A 58 2.30 -47.28 23.43
N ALA A 59 2.78 -48.22 22.63
CA ALA A 59 4.14 -48.75 22.73
C ALA A 59 5.20 -47.67 22.46
N VAL A 60 5.00 -46.85 21.42
CA VAL A 60 5.89 -45.71 21.09
C VAL A 60 5.93 -44.69 22.22
N GLU A 61 4.78 -44.29 22.76
CA GLU A 61 4.73 -43.33 23.88
C GLU A 61 5.32 -43.91 25.16
N GLY A 62 5.10 -45.20 25.44
CA GLY A 62 5.75 -45.90 26.55
C GLY A 62 7.27 -45.88 26.43
N PHE A 63 7.82 -46.12 25.24
CA PHE A 63 9.26 -46.02 25.00
C PHE A 63 9.79 -44.59 25.14
N LYS A 64 9.05 -43.58 24.66
CA LYS A 64 9.44 -42.16 24.87
C LYS A 64 9.45 -41.78 26.35
N GLN A 65 8.49 -42.27 27.13
CA GLN A 65 8.47 -42.06 28.57
C GLN A 65 9.71 -42.69 29.23
N LEU A 66 10.08 -43.91 28.82
CA LEU A 66 11.32 -44.54 29.25
C LEU A 66 12.56 -43.69 28.91
N LEU A 67 12.63 -43.10 27.71
CA LEU A 67 13.74 -42.22 27.32
C LEU A 67 13.81 -40.95 28.19
N GLU A 68 12.67 -40.41 28.62
CA GLU A 68 12.63 -39.24 29.50
C GLU A 68 12.99 -39.60 30.95
N GLU A 69 12.55 -40.75 31.45
CA GLU A 69 12.97 -41.28 32.76
C GLU A 69 14.49 -41.58 32.77
N ALA A 70 15.01 -42.09 31.66
CA ALA A 70 16.43 -42.40 31.48
C ALA A 70 17.29 -41.20 31.08
N LYS A 71 16.78 -39.96 31.10
CA LYS A 71 17.50 -38.78 30.59
C LYS A 71 18.86 -38.52 31.24
N GLU A 72 19.05 -38.90 32.50
CA GLU A 72 20.32 -38.74 33.22
C GLU A 72 21.38 -39.74 32.71
N ASP A 73 20.95 -40.87 32.15
CA ASP A 73 21.81 -41.87 31.54
C ASP A 73 22.06 -41.61 30.04
N ILE A 74 21.29 -40.73 29.41
CA ILE A 74 21.39 -40.40 27.98
C ILE A 74 22.11 -39.06 27.81
N ASN A 75 23.25 -39.10 27.16
CA ASN A 75 24.05 -37.94 26.76
C ASN A 75 24.19 -37.84 25.22
N GLU A 76 24.94 -36.85 24.77
CA GLU A 76 25.20 -36.58 23.34
C GLU A 76 25.91 -37.71 22.60
N ASP A 77 26.58 -38.62 23.32
CA ASP A 77 27.37 -39.73 22.76
C ASP A 77 26.75 -41.10 23.03
N THR A 78 25.52 -41.13 23.54
CA THR A 78 24.85 -42.39 23.91
C THR A 78 24.55 -43.23 22.67
N ASP A 79 25.06 -44.46 22.67
CA ASP A 79 24.80 -45.45 21.63
C ASP A 79 23.73 -46.47 22.06
N TYR A 80 23.13 -47.14 21.08
CA TYR A 80 22.06 -48.11 21.31
C TYR A 80 22.47 -49.28 22.22
N GLN A 81 23.71 -49.79 22.13
CA GLN A 81 24.16 -50.93 22.93
C GLN A 81 24.33 -50.53 24.39
N SER A 82 24.90 -49.35 24.65
CA SER A 82 25.06 -48.80 25.98
C SER A 82 23.71 -48.59 26.67
N PHE A 83 22.73 -48.05 25.95
CA PHE A 83 21.37 -47.86 26.44
C PHE A 83 20.65 -49.19 26.70
N LYS A 84 20.70 -50.13 25.73
CA LYS A 84 20.11 -51.47 25.86
C LYS A 84 20.68 -52.23 27.04
N LYS A 85 21.96 -52.10 27.36
CA LYS A 85 22.58 -52.80 28.50
C LYS A 85 21.92 -52.41 29.83
N LYS A 86 21.49 -51.16 29.99
CA LYS A 86 20.84 -50.67 31.21
C LYS A 86 19.33 -50.90 31.20
N TRP A 87 18.67 -50.54 30.11
CA TRP A 87 17.21 -50.48 30.03
C TRP A 87 16.57 -51.62 29.25
N GLY A 88 17.36 -52.62 28.85
CA GLY A 88 16.93 -53.69 27.96
C GLY A 88 15.84 -54.61 28.53
N HIS A 89 15.73 -54.71 29.85
CA HIS A 89 14.75 -55.54 30.55
C HIS A 89 13.43 -54.79 30.84
N ASP A 90 13.33 -53.50 30.50
CA ASP A 90 12.10 -52.74 30.73
C ASP A 90 11.02 -53.21 29.74
N PRO A 91 9.79 -53.53 30.20
CA PRO A 91 8.70 -53.96 29.30
C PRO A 91 8.41 -52.96 28.17
N ARG A 92 8.58 -51.66 28.42
CA ARG A 92 8.40 -50.59 27.43
C ARG A 92 9.52 -50.63 26.39
N PHE A 93 10.74 -51.01 26.79
CA PHE A 93 11.84 -51.28 25.86
C PHE A 93 11.50 -52.46 24.97
N GLU A 94 10.99 -53.55 25.52
CA GLU A 94 10.69 -54.77 24.75
C GLU A 94 9.49 -54.65 23.79
N SER A 95 8.56 -53.71 24.05
CA SER A 95 7.31 -53.54 23.31
C SER A 95 7.42 -53.05 21.85
N LEU A 96 8.56 -52.46 21.46
CA LEU A 96 8.82 -51.96 20.11
C LEU A 96 9.79 -52.86 19.37
N ASP A 97 9.92 -52.76 18.04
CA ASP A 97 11.03 -53.43 17.35
C ASP A 97 12.37 -52.68 17.53
N ARG A 98 13.50 -53.34 17.22
CA ARG A 98 14.82 -52.71 17.36
C ARG A 98 14.95 -51.43 16.54
N LYS A 99 14.41 -51.39 15.32
CA LYS A 99 14.54 -50.28 14.39
C LYS A 99 13.82 -49.04 14.93
N GLU A 100 12.61 -49.22 15.46
CA GLU A 100 11.82 -48.16 16.08
C GLU A 100 12.49 -47.61 17.34
N ARG A 101 13.00 -48.50 18.21
CA ARG A 101 13.77 -48.09 19.40
C ARG A 101 14.99 -47.25 19.03
N GLU A 102 15.75 -47.69 18.03
CA GLU A 102 16.95 -47.01 17.57
C GLU A 102 16.64 -45.64 16.95
N VAL A 103 15.56 -45.52 16.17
CA VAL A 103 15.09 -44.23 15.64
C VAL A 103 14.74 -43.26 16.75
N LEU A 104 13.95 -43.68 17.75
CA LEU A 104 13.53 -42.82 18.85
C LEU A 104 14.70 -42.41 19.76
N LEU A 105 15.62 -43.34 20.03
CA LEU A 105 16.85 -43.02 20.80
C LEU A 105 17.74 -42.04 20.04
N ASN A 106 17.97 -42.27 18.74
CA ASN A 106 18.77 -41.38 17.90
C ASN A 106 18.15 -39.97 17.79
N GLU A 107 16.83 -39.87 17.72
CA GLU A 107 16.12 -38.59 17.74
C GLU A 107 16.41 -37.82 19.04
N ARG A 108 16.33 -38.49 20.20
CA ARG A 108 16.65 -37.87 21.50
C ARG A 108 18.11 -37.43 21.58
N VAL A 109 19.05 -38.29 21.19
CA VAL A 109 20.50 -37.96 21.19
C VAL A 109 20.79 -36.80 20.24
N LEU A 110 20.15 -36.74 19.08
CA LEU A 110 20.27 -35.63 18.15
C LEU A 110 19.77 -34.31 18.74
N GLN A 111 18.66 -34.33 19.49
CA GLN A 111 18.16 -33.14 20.18
C GLN A 111 19.16 -32.64 21.23
N LEU A 112 19.78 -33.55 21.99
CA LEU A 112 20.82 -33.19 22.96
C LEU A 112 22.04 -32.57 22.29
N ARG A 113 22.54 -33.18 21.20
CA ARG A 113 23.65 -32.63 20.40
C ARG A 113 23.34 -31.22 19.88
N LYS A 114 22.13 -31.01 19.36
CA LYS A 114 21.69 -29.68 18.89
C LYS A 114 21.66 -28.67 20.02
N ALA A 115 21.06 -29.02 21.15
CA ALA A 115 20.96 -28.14 22.31
C ALA A 115 22.35 -27.77 22.88
N ALA A 116 23.27 -28.73 22.94
CA ALA A 116 24.63 -28.51 23.39
C ALA A 116 25.43 -27.65 22.41
N GLN A 117 25.31 -27.89 21.11
CA GLN A 117 25.92 -27.07 20.07
C GLN A 117 25.40 -25.62 20.14
N GLU A 118 24.09 -25.42 20.31
CA GLU A 118 23.48 -24.10 20.45
C GLU A 118 23.95 -23.40 21.72
N LYS A 119 24.01 -24.09 22.85
CA LYS A 119 24.56 -23.55 24.11
C LYS A 119 26.03 -23.15 23.94
N ALA A 120 26.85 -23.99 23.30
CA ALA A 120 28.25 -23.69 23.03
C ALA A 120 28.41 -22.51 22.06
N HIS A 121 27.51 -22.37 21.08
CA HIS A 121 27.47 -21.22 20.19
C HIS A 121 27.07 -19.94 20.94
N ALA A 122 26.03 -19.98 21.76
CA ALA A 122 25.56 -18.85 22.55
C ALA A 122 26.62 -18.35 23.53
N VAL A 123 27.33 -19.27 24.21
CA VAL A 123 28.45 -18.91 25.09
C VAL A 123 29.57 -18.22 24.29
N ARG A 124 29.95 -18.76 23.12
CA ARG A 124 30.96 -18.13 22.24
C ARG A 124 30.51 -16.74 21.77
N ALA A 125 29.26 -16.60 21.34
CA ALA A 125 28.69 -15.33 20.90
C ALA A 125 28.67 -14.28 22.03
N ALA A 126 28.35 -14.69 23.26
CA ALA A 126 28.39 -13.81 24.42
C ALA A 126 29.81 -13.31 24.72
N VAL A 127 30.81 -14.19 24.64
CA VAL A 127 32.23 -13.82 24.80
C VAL A 127 32.68 -12.84 23.71
N ILE A 128 32.31 -13.09 22.44
CA ILE A 128 32.61 -12.18 21.32
C ILE A 128 31.94 -10.82 21.53
N SER A 129 30.68 -10.80 21.96
CA SER A 129 29.94 -9.56 22.23
C SER A 129 30.62 -8.73 23.34
N GLN A 130 31.04 -9.37 24.43
CA GLN A 130 31.78 -8.73 25.51
C GLN A 130 33.13 -8.17 25.04
N PHE A 131 33.85 -8.91 24.19
CA PHE A 131 35.09 -8.45 23.59
C PHE A 131 34.86 -7.21 22.71
N LYS A 132 33.85 -7.21 21.83
CA LYS A 132 33.50 -6.03 21.01
C LYS A 132 33.03 -4.85 21.86
N SER A 133 32.37 -5.08 22.99
CA SER A 133 31.99 -4.02 23.93
C SER A 133 33.22 -3.34 24.52
N MET A 134 34.18 -4.12 24.98
CA MET A 134 35.46 -3.60 25.47
C MET A 134 36.19 -2.79 24.40
N LEU A 135 36.17 -3.24 23.13
CA LEU A 135 36.73 -2.45 22.02
C LEU A 135 36.01 -1.10 21.85
N ARG A 136 34.67 -1.06 21.92
CA ARG A 136 33.92 0.20 21.86
C ARG A 136 34.24 1.17 23.00
N GLU A 137 34.55 0.64 24.18
CA GLU A 137 34.93 1.45 25.34
C GLU A 137 36.35 2.04 25.21
N GLN A 138 37.22 1.44 24.40
CA GLN A 138 38.50 2.03 24.01
C GLN A 138 38.24 3.08 22.93
N GLY A 139 38.01 4.33 23.35
CA GLY A 139 37.68 5.46 22.47
C GLY A 139 38.74 5.82 21.41
N ASP A 140 39.88 5.15 21.37
CA ASP A 140 41.01 5.41 20.45
C ASP A 140 40.99 4.52 19.19
N ILE A 141 39.97 3.69 18.98
CA ILE A 141 39.90 2.78 17.83
C ILE A 141 39.22 3.45 16.63
N ALA A 142 40.04 3.98 15.72
CA ALA A 142 39.61 4.41 14.38
C ALA A 142 39.59 3.24 13.37
N LEU A 143 38.90 3.40 12.23
CA LEU A 143 38.74 2.38 11.17
C LEU A 143 40.07 1.86 10.57
N ASN A 144 41.13 2.66 10.65
CA ASN A 144 42.47 2.32 10.14
C ASN A 144 43.45 1.86 11.24
N THR A 145 42.96 1.67 12.47
CA THR A 145 43.79 1.29 13.61
C THR A 145 44.33 -0.11 13.43
N ARG A 146 45.64 -0.29 13.61
CA ARG A 146 46.29 -1.60 13.52
C ARG A 146 46.18 -2.34 14.84
N TRP A 147 45.90 -3.64 14.81
CA TRP A 147 45.80 -4.50 16.00
C TRP A 147 47.02 -4.38 16.93
N SER A 148 48.22 -4.28 16.35
CA SER A 148 49.48 -4.14 17.10
C SER A 148 49.56 -2.91 18.00
N LYS A 149 48.77 -1.87 17.75
CA LYS A 149 48.76 -0.63 18.57
C LYS A 149 47.83 -0.71 19.79
N VAL A 150 46.83 -1.58 19.74
CA VAL A 150 45.75 -1.63 20.75
C VAL A 150 45.86 -2.87 21.63
N LYS A 151 46.41 -3.98 21.10
CA LYS A 151 46.40 -5.27 21.81
C LYS A 151 47.05 -5.26 23.20
N ASP A 152 48.05 -4.42 23.43
CA ASP A 152 48.79 -4.39 24.69
C ASP A 152 48.07 -3.57 25.77
N SER A 153 47.30 -2.55 25.40
CA SER A 153 46.45 -1.81 26.36
C SER A 153 45.27 -2.65 26.85
N LEU A 154 44.78 -3.58 26.03
CA LEU A 154 43.67 -4.47 26.34
C LEU A 154 44.02 -5.66 27.24
N ARG A 155 45.32 -5.93 27.43
CA ARG A 155 45.81 -7.18 28.04
C ARG A 155 45.34 -7.39 29.48
N SER A 156 45.06 -6.32 30.22
CA SER A 156 44.60 -6.38 31.61
C SER A 156 43.13 -6.76 31.75
N ASP A 157 42.28 -6.50 30.74
CA ASP A 157 40.83 -6.67 30.83
C ASP A 157 40.45 -8.17 30.87
N PRO A 158 39.57 -8.60 31.80
CA PRO A 158 39.09 -9.98 31.84
C PRO A 158 38.42 -10.44 30.53
N ARG A 159 37.69 -9.57 29.84
CA ARG A 159 36.99 -9.87 28.57
C ARG A 159 37.97 -10.16 27.44
N TYR A 160 39.14 -9.52 27.45
CA TYR A 160 40.24 -9.83 26.53
C TYR A 160 40.82 -11.23 26.78
N LYS A 161 40.99 -11.60 28.06
CA LYS A 161 41.53 -12.91 28.47
C LYS A 161 40.59 -14.07 28.16
N SER A 162 39.27 -13.84 28.19
CA SER A 162 38.25 -14.84 27.86
C SER A 162 38.23 -15.27 26.39
N VAL A 163 38.83 -14.49 25.48
CA VAL A 163 38.95 -14.81 24.05
C VAL A 163 40.25 -15.55 23.80
N LYS A 164 40.21 -16.62 22.99
CA LYS A 164 41.39 -17.37 22.54
C LYS A 164 42.35 -16.48 21.77
N HIS A 165 43.65 -16.68 21.94
CA HIS A 165 44.67 -15.78 21.37
C HIS A 165 44.57 -15.67 19.83
N GLU A 166 44.29 -16.80 19.18
CA GLU A 166 44.18 -16.94 17.71
C GLU A 166 43.00 -16.15 17.13
N ASP A 167 41.94 -15.97 17.92
CA ASP A 167 40.70 -15.34 17.44
C ASP A 167 40.70 -13.81 17.62
N ARG A 168 41.55 -13.27 18.52
CA ARG A 168 41.47 -11.86 18.93
C ARG A 168 41.65 -10.87 17.78
N GLU A 169 42.66 -11.09 16.93
CA GLU A 169 42.92 -10.22 15.79
C GLU A 169 41.81 -10.32 14.73
N SER A 170 41.30 -11.53 14.50
CA SER A 170 40.17 -11.75 13.59
C SER A 170 38.93 -11.01 14.07
N LEU A 171 38.58 -11.13 15.36
CA LEU A 171 37.43 -10.44 15.97
C LEU A 171 37.60 -8.92 15.99
N PHE A 172 38.83 -8.42 16.14
CA PHE A 172 39.14 -7.01 16.02
C PHE A 172 38.91 -6.50 14.58
N ASN A 173 39.38 -7.24 13.57
CA ASN A 173 39.17 -6.89 12.16
C ASN A 173 37.68 -6.97 11.78
N GLU A 174 36.95 -7.95 12.30
CA GLU A 174 35.50 -8.05 12.17
C GLU A 174 34.81 -6.82 12.76
N TYR A 175 35.20 -6.38 13.96
CA TYR A 175 34.69 -5.16 14.58
C TYR A 175 34.96 -3.91 13.72
N LEU A 176 36.16 -3.76 13.15
CA LEU A 176 36.46 -2.64 12.24
C LEU A 176 35.60 -2.69 10.97
N SER A 177 35.36 -3.90 10.43
CA SER A 177 34.48 -4.10 9.29
C SER A 177 33.03 -3.70 9.61
N GLU A 178 32.53 -4.08 10.79
CA GLU A 178 31.20 -3.68 11.28
C GLU A 178 31.07 -2.16 11.44
N LEU A 179 32.09 -1.49 12.01
CA LEU A 179 32.11 -0.03 12.11
C LEU A 179 32.05 0.63 10.73
N LYS A 180 32.83 0.13 9.77
CA LYS A 180 32.82 0.65 8.40
C LYS A 180 31.48 0.44 7.71
N ALA A 181 30.86 -0.73 7.89
CA ALA A 181 29.54 -1.02 7.34
C ALA A 181 28.46 -0.11 7.94
N ALA A 182 28.52 0.14 9.26
CA ALA A 182 27.61 1.06 9.93
C ALA A 182 27.74 2.50 9.41
N GLU A 183 28.96 2.99 9.22
CA GLU A 183 29.21 4.33 8.64
C GLU A 183 28.65 4.43 7.20
N GLN A 184 28.88 3.41 6.38
CA GLN A 184 28.34 3.35 5.02
C GLN A 184 26.81 3.33 5.00
N GLU A 185 26.18 2.62 5.92
CA GLU A 185 24.72 2.58 6.00
C GLU A 185 24.14 3.93 6.43
N VAL A 186 24.76 4.60 7.40
CA VAL A 186 24.37 5.97 7.79
C VAL A 186 24.49 6.93 6.60
N ALA A 187 25.58 6.84 5.82
CA ALA A 187 25.77 7.65 4.62
C ALA A 187 24.71 7.37 3.55
N ARG A 188 24.33 6.10 3.35
CA ARG A 188 23.24 5.71 2.43
C ARG A 188 21.89 6.27 2.86
N ILE A 189 21.57 6.17 4.14
CA ILE A 189 20.32 6.72 4.71
C ILE A 189 20.30 8.24 4.55
N ALA A 190 21.40 8.93 4.84
CA ALA A 190 21.51 10.38 4.68
C ALA A 190 21.33 10.81 3.21
N LYS A 191 21.98 10.11 2.28
CA LYS A 191 21.82 10.35 0.84
C LYS A 191 20.38 10.12 0.39
N ALA A 192 19.74 9.04 0.83
CA ALA A 192 18.34 8.76 0.47
C ALA A 192 17.39 9.85 0.99
N LYS A 193 17.59 10.34 2.23
CA LYS A 193 16.82 11.46 2.78
C LYS A 193 17.02 12.75 1.97
N TYR A 194 18.26 13.05 1.61
CA TYR A 194 18.58 14.21 0.77
C TYR A 194 17.90 14.13 -0.61
N ASP A 195 17.99 12.97 -1.28
CA ASP A 195 17.40 12.74 -2.60
C ASP A 195 15.85 12.86 -2.54
N GLU A 196 15.21 12.37 -1.47
CA GLU A 196 13.75 12.52 -1.29
C GLU A 196 13.34 13.97 -0.97
N GLU A 197 14.13 14.69 -0.18
CA GLU A 197 13.88 16.10 0.10
C GLU A 197 14.00 16.96 -1.17
N ASP A 198 14.99 16.69 -2.01
CA ASP A 198 15.18 17.40 -3.28
C ASP A 198 14.01 17.16 -4.26
N LYS A 199 13.54 15.91 -4.38
CA LYS A 199 12.33 15.59 -5.17
C LYS A 199 11.10 16.33 -4.66
N LEU A 200 10.95 16.47 -3.34
CA LEU A 200 9.82 17.19 -2.77
C LEU A 200 9.90 18.69 -3.09
N LYS A 201 11.09 19.29 -2.98
CA LYS A 201 11.34 20.68 -3.37
C LYS A 201 11.10 20.92 -4.86
N GLU A 202 11.48 19.97 -5.71
CA GLU A 202 11.23 20.04 -7.15
C GLU A 202 9.73 19.99 -7.47
N ARG A 203 8.99 19.06 -6.86
CA ARG A 203 7.53 18.97 -6.99
C ARG A 203 6.83 20.25 -6.53
N GLU A 204 7.25 20.83 -5.41
CA GLU A 204 6.71 22.09 -4.92
C GLU A 204 6.94 23.23 -5.92
N ARG A 205 8.15 23.34 -6.48
CA ARG A 205 8.46 24.34 -7.52
C ARG A 205 7.61 24.14 -8.77
N ALA A 206 7.38 22.90 -9.20
CA ALA A 206 6.53 22.59 -10.35
C ALA A 206 5.07 23.01 -10.10
N LEU A 207 4.54 22.72 -8.90
CA LEU A 207 3.20 23.13 -8.50
C LEU A 207 3.04 24.65 -8.45
N ARG A 208 4.03 25.36 -7.87
CA ARG A 208 4.04 26.84 -7.85
C ARG A 208 4.01 27.42 -9.27
N LYS A 209 4.87 26.91 -10.17
CA LYS A 209 4.90 27.33 -11.59
C LYS A 209 3.61 27.02 -12.34
N ARG A 210 2.92 25.91 -12.02
CA ARG A 210 1.62 25.58 -12.62
C ARG A 210 0.55 26.54 -12.14
N LYS A 211 0.48 26.78 -10.84
CA LYS A 211 -0.48 27.69 -10.21
C LYS A 211 -0.33 29.11 -10.76
N GLU A 212 0.91 29.60 -10.90
CA GLU A 212 1.20 30.91 -11.50
C GLU A 212 0.66 31.02 -12.93
N ARG A 213 0.85 30.00 -13.77
CA ARG A 213 0.31 30.00 -15.16
C ARG A 213 -1.22 30.01 -15.18
N GLU A 214 -1.83 29.24 -14.29
CA GLU A 214 -3.29 29.18 -14.16
C GLU A 214 -3.85 30.55 -13.70
N GLU A 215 -3.21 31.19 -12.73
CA GLU A 215 -3.56 32.53 -12.28
C GLU A 215 -3.41 33.58 -13.40
N GLN A 216 -2.31 33.54 -14.16
CA GLN A 216 -2.11 34.41 -15.33
C GLN A 216 -3.17 34.19 -16.41
N GLU A 217 -3.54 32.94 -16.68
CA GLU A 217 -4.58 32.62 -17.65
C GLU A 217 -5.96 33.10 -17.19
N VAL A 218 -6.31 32.84 -15.92
CA VAL A 218 -7.54 33.34 -15.32
C VAL A 218 -7.59 34.87 -15.39
N GLU A 219 -6.50 35.56 -15.07
CA GLU A 219 -6.45 37.02 -15.13
C GLU A 219 -6.56 37.56 -16.56
N ARG A 220 -5.97 36.88 -17.53
CA ARG A 220 -6.15 37.19 -18.96
C ARG A 220 -7.61 37.04 -19.39
N VAL A 221 -8.27 35.96 -18.98
CA VAL A 221 -9.70 35.73 -19.28
C VAL A 221 -10.56 36.80 -18.61
N ARG A 222 -10.31 37.10 -17.33
CA ARG A 222 -11.00 38.16 -16.59
C ARG A 222 -10.81 39.53 -17.22
N SER A 223 -9.59 39.88 -17.64
CA SER A 223 -9.30 41.14 -18.33
C SER A 223 -10.05 41.27 -19.65
N LYS A 224 -10.13 40.19 -20.43
CA LYS A 224 -10.93 40.16 -21.66
C LYS A 224 -12.43 40.33 -21.38
N ALA A 225 -12.95 39.67 -20.34
CA ALA A 225 -14.34 39.80 -19.93
C ALA A 225 -14.67 41.24 -19.52
N ARG A 226 -13.84 41.86 -18.66
CA ARG A 226 -14.02 43.26 -18.24
C ARG A 226 -13.96 44.24 -19.41
N ARG A 227 -13.05 44.04 -20.36
CA ARG A 227 -13.00 44.86 -21.58
C ARG A 227 -14.23 44.67 -22.45
N LYS A 228 -14.69 43.42 -22.66
CA LYS A 228 -15.89 43.13 -23.44
C LYS A 228 -17.13 43.80 -22.81
N GLU A 229 -17.29 43.66 -21.50
CA GLU A 229 -18.35 44.32 -20.74
C GLU A 229 -18.28 45.85 -20.87
N ALA A 230 -17.08 46.43 -20.80
CA ALA A 230 -16.90 47.87 -21.03
C ALA A 230 -17.30 48.30 -22.45
N VAL A 231 -16.94 47.51 -23.48
CA VAL A 231 -17.35 47.75 -24.87
C VAL A 231 -18.88 47.71 -24.99
N GLU A 232 -19.52 46.66 -24.49
CA GLU A 232 -20.98 46.48 -24.56
C GLU A 232 -21.70 47.61 -23.82
N SER A 233 -21.19 47.99 -22.64
CA SER A 233 -21.70 49.11 -21.86
C SER A 233 -21.59 50.45 -22.59
N TYR A 234 -20.44 50.74 -23.21
CA TYR A 234 -20.25 51.96 -24.00
C TYR A 234 -21.06 51.95 -25.30
N GLN A 235 -21.21 50.80 -25.97
CA GLN A 235 -22.09 50.66 -27.13
C GLN A 235 -23.55 50.95 -26.76
N ALA A 236 -24.02 50.49 -25.59
CA ALA A 236 -25.34 50.85 -25.08
C ALA A 236 -25.46 52.36 -24.84
N LEU A 237 -24.44 53.01 -24.29
CA LEU A 237 -24.40 54.47 -24.14
C LEU A 237 -24.51 55.18 -25.50
N LEU A 238 -23.80 54.70 -26.53
CA LEU A 238 -23.87 55.26 -27.88
C LEU A 238 -25.29 55.14 -28.44
N VAL A 239 -25.93 53.98 -28.28
CA VAL A 239 -27.34 53.77 -28.67
C VAL A 239 -28.31 54.68 -27.88
N GLU A 240 -28.01 55.00 -26.62
CA GLU A 240 -28.85 55.89 -25.81
C GLU A 240 -28.71 57.37 -26.21
N ILE A 241 -27.47 57.83 -26.42
CA ILE A 241 -27.14 59.26 -26.64
C ILE A 241 -27.17 59.63 -28.13
N ILE A 242 -26.79 58.72 -29.01
CA ILE A 242 -26.70 58.91 -30.47
C ILE A 242 -27.84 58.13 -31.12
N LYS A 243 -29.07 58.55 -30.84
CA LYS A 243 -30.27 58.15 -31.60
C LYS A 243 -30.55 59.21 -32.66
N ASP A 244 -30.84 58.77 -33.87
CA ASP A 244 -31.32 59.63 -34.95
C ASP A 244 -32.54 60.46 -34.48
N PRO A 245 -32.53 61.80 -34.61
CA PRO A 245 -33.71 62.63 -34.34
C PRO A 245 -34.89 62.41 -35.31
N GLN A 246 -34.84 61.49 -36.28
CA GLN A 246 -35.91 61.30 -37.26
C GLN A 246 -36.38 59.84 -37.46
N THR A 247 -36.72 59.14 -36.37
CA THR A 247 -37.74 58.08 -36.46
C THR A 247 -39.13 58.71 -36.27
N PRO A 248 -39.95 58.90 -37.32
CA PRO A 248 -41.29 59.43 -37.13
C PRO A 248 -42.12 58.43 -36.32
N LYS A 249 -42.75 58.92 -35.23
CA LYS A 249 -43.78 58.20 -34.47
C LYS A 249 -45.01 57.97 -35.38
N LEU A 250 -44.95 56.96 -36.26
CA LEU A 250 -46.09 56.58 -37.09
C LEU A 250 -46.78 55.35 -36.53
N LEU A 251 -47.45 55.48 -35.39
CA LEU A 251 -48.54 54.59 -35.00
C LEU A 251 -49.48 55.31 -34.02
N GLN A 252 -50.27 56.26 -34.53
CA GLN A 252 -51.65 56.56 -34.11
C GLN A 252 -52.19 57.77 -34.90
N GLY A 253 -53.01 57.51 -35.91
CA GLY A 253 -53.76 58.54 -36.63
C GLY A 253 -53.71 58.37 -38.14
N ASN A 254 -54.79 57.82 -38.71
CA ASN A 254 -55.05 57.73 -40.14
C ASN A 254 -54.87 59.09 -40.83
N ILE A 255 -54.36 59.09 -42.07
CA ILE A 255 -55.03 59.62 -43.28
C ILE A 255 -54.18 59.22 -44.50
N LEU A 256 -54.80 58.48 -45.41
CA LEU A 256 -54.34 58.16 -46.75
C LEU A 256 -54.30 59.45 -47.58
N GLU A 257 -53.17 60.16 -47.62
CA GLU A 257 -52.85 61.08 -48.73
C GLU A 257 -51.36 61.51 -48.84
N HIS A 258 -50.47 61.04 -47.96
CA HIS A 258 -49.04 61.39 -48.00
C HIS A 258 -48.14 60.40 -48.76
N ALA A 259 -48.71 59.51 -49.58
CA ALA A 259 -47.96 58.43 -50.21
C ALA A 259 -47.09 58.86 -51.42
N TYR A 260 -47.13 60.12 -51.87
CA TYR A 260 -46.42 60.53 -53.10
C TYR A 260 -45.52 61.77 -53.00
N PHE A 261 -45.41 62.41 -51.83
CA PHE A 261 -44.46 63.53 -51.61
C PHE A 261 -43.33 63.22 -50.62
N GLN A 262 -43.29 62.01 -50.03
CA GLN A 262 -42.20 61.55 -49.14
C GLN A 262 -41.03 60.89 -49.87
N ILE A 263 -41.05 60.77 -51.20
CA ILE A 263 -40.02 60.05 -51.96
C ILE A 263 -38.87 60.97 -52.40
N PHE A 264 -39.03 62.30 -52.39
CA PHE A 264 -38.01 63.24 -52.89
C PHE A 264 -37.20 63.99 -51.81
N ASP A 265 -37.56 63.90 -50.53
CA ASP A 265 -36.82 64.53 -49.42
C ASP A 265 -35.83 63.59 -48.71
N ILE A 266 -35.77 62.31 -49.10
CA ILE A 266 -34.84 61.33 -48.53
C ILE A 266 -33.40 61.54 -49.07
N SER A 267 -33.24 62.25 -50.19
CA SER A 267 -31.92 62.45 -50.82
C SER A 267 -31.06 63.56 -50.20
N PHE A 268 -31.61 64.42 -49.33
CA PHE A 268 -30.87 65.55 -48.71
C PHE A 268 -30.35 65.31 -47.28
N CYS A 269 -30.60 64.15 -46.66
CA CYS A 269 -30.23 63.91 -45.25
C CYS A 269 -29.15 62.84 -44.99
N LEU A 270 -28.44 62.35 -46.01
CA LEU A 270 -27.38 61.34 -45.85
C LEU A 270 -25.98 61.95 -45.61
N ALA A 271 -25.90 63.06 -44.88
CA ALA A 271 -24.63 63.57 -44.36
C ALA A 271 -24.46 63.11 -42.90
N PRO A 272 -23.29 62.58 -42.50
CA PRO A 272 -23.06 62.18 -41.13
C PRO A 272 -23.14 63.38 -40.18
N LYS A 273 -24.30 63.65 -39.57
CA LYS A 273 -24.49 64.82 -38.70
C LYS A 273 -23.79 64.67 -37.34
N ALA A 274 -23.52 63.45 -36.88
CA ALA A 274 -22.86 63.22 -35.61
C ALA A 274 -21.33 63.25 -35.75
N SER A 275 -20.70 64.36 -35.38
CA SER A 275 -19.23 64.46 -35.28
C SER A 275 -18.72 64.06 -33.90
N TRP A 276 -17.55 63.39 -33.84
CA TRP A 276 -16.93 62.99 -32.57
C TRP A 276 -16.70 64.18 -31.63
N THR A 277 -16.24 65.31 -32.19
CA THR A 277 -15.96 66.56 -31.45
C THR A 277 -17.19 67.15 -30.77
N GLU A 278 -18.38 66.95 -31.34
CA GLU A 278 -19.65 67.45 -30.77
C GLU A 278 -20.28 66.46 -29.77
N SER A 279 -20.17 65.16 -30.06
CA SER A 279 -20.77 64.10 -29.24
C SER A 279 -19.95 63.74 -28.01
N LYS A 280 -18.62 63.88 -28.06
CA LYS A 280 -17.69 63.55 -26.98
C LYS A 280 -18.04 64.17 -25.61
N PRO A 281 -18.27 65.50 -25.47
CA PRO A 281 -18.60 66.09 -24.17
C PRO A 281 -19.96 65.65 -23.62
N LYS A 282 -20.85 65.11 -24.46
CA LYS A 282 -22.15 64.55 -24.04
C LYS A 282 -21.97 63.12 -23.52
N LEU A 283 -21.14 62.32 -24.19
CA LEU A 283 -20.79 60.96 -23.76
C LEU A 283 -19.97 60.95 -22.46
N GLU A 284 -19.06 61.92 -22.28
CA GLU A 284 -18.25 62.06 -21.06
C GLU A 284 -19.05 62.46 -19.81
N LYS A 285 -20.23 63.06 -20.00
CA LYS A 285 -21.16 63.44 -18.90
C LYS A 285 -22.11 62.33 -18.50
N ASP A 286 -21.93 61.11 -19.02
CA ASP A 286 -22.72 59.94 -18.64
C ASP A 286 -22.68 59.70 -17.11
N PRO A 287 -23.83 59.70 -16.41
CA PRO A 287 -23.88 59.49 -14.96
C PRO A 287 -23.35 58.13 -14.51
N GLN A 288 -23.38 57.12 -15.38
CA GLN A 288 -22.85 55.78 -15.11
C GLN A 288 -21.33 55.69 -15.35
N GLY A 289 -20.70 56.76 -15.85
CA GLY A 289 -19.26 56.82 -16.10
C GLY A 289 -18.77 55.81 -17.14
N ARG A 290 -19.63 55.34 -18.05
CA ARG A 290 -19.28 54.30 -19.05
C ARG A 290 -18.19 54.78 -20.01
N ALA A 291 -18.15 56.08 -20.30
CA ALA A 291 -17.10 56.74 -21.09
C ALA A 291 -15.78 56.96 -20.32
N ALA A 292 -15.75 56.73 -19.00
CA ALA A 292 -14.56 56.84 -18.15
C ALA A 292 -14.05 55.46 -17.67
N ASN A 293 -14.50 54.37 -18.30
CA ASN A 293 -14.13 53.02 -17.89
C ASN A 293 -12.63 52.75 -18.13
N PRO A 294 -11.85 52.30 -17.13
CA PRO A 294 -10.40 52.11 -17.25
C PRO A 294 -9.98 50.99 -18.23
N HIS A 295 -10.93 50.20 -18.74
CA HIS A 295 -10.68 49.14 -19.71
C HIS A 295 -10.83 49.58 -21.18
N LEU A 296 -11.23 50.84 -21.42
CA LEU A 296 -11.29 51.47 -22.74
C LEU A 296 -10.49 52.77 -22.71
N ASP A 297 -9.54 52.91 -23.62
CA ASP A 297 -8.82 54.17 -23.78
C ASP A 297 -9.58 55.13 -24.72
N GLN A 298 -9.09 56.36 -24.82
CA GLN A 298 -9.73 57.39 -25.66
C GLN A 298 -9.81 56.98 -27.14
N SER A 299 -8.83 56.21 -27.63
CA SER A 299 -8.79 55.74 -29.02
C SER A 299 -9.84 54.66 -29.27
N ASP A 300 -10.03 53.76 -28.31
CA ASP A 300 -11.07 52.73 -28.33
C ASP A 300 -12.48 53.36 -28.34
N LEU A 301 -12.71 54.35 -27.47
CA LEU A 301 -13.98 55.06 -27.39
C LEU A 301 -14.32 55.79 -28.69
N GLU A 302 -13.33 56.44 -29.31
CA GLU A 302 -13.51 57.12 -30.59
C GLU A 302 -13.77 56.12 -31.72
N LYS A 303 -13.05 55.00 -31.74
CA LYS A 303 -13.24 53.93 -32.72
C LYS A 303 -14.64 53.34 -32.64
N LEU A 304 -15.10 52.99 -31.43
CA LEU A 304 -16.45 52.46 -31.21
C LEU A 304 -17.54 53.46 -31.60
N PHE A 305 -17.33 54.76 -31.34
CA PHE A 305 -18.22 55.82 -31.81
C PHE A 305 -18.31 55.86 -33.34
N ARG A 306 -17.15 55.89 -34.02
CA ARG A 306 -17.11 55.94 -35.49
C ARG A 306 -17.73 54.71 -36.13
N GLU A 307 -17.51 53.54 -35.53
CA GLU A 307 -18.12 52.28 -35.95
C GLU A 307 -19.64 52.30 -35.77
N HIS A 308 -20.13 52.74 -34.61
CA HIS A 308 -21.57 52.88 -34.37
C HIS A 308 -22.24 53.83 -35.35
N VAL A 309 -21.66 55.02 -35.54
CA VAL A 309 -22.11 56.03 -36.49
C VAL A 309 -22.14 55.47 -37.91
N LYS A 310 -21.11 54.72 -38.32
CA LYS A 310 -21.06 54.03 -39.62
C LYS A 310 -22.20 53.02 -39.79
N VAL A 311 -22.47 52.19 -38.78
CA VAL A 311 -23.55 51.18 -38.79
C VAL A 311 -24.93 51.83 -38.90
N LEU A 312 -25.16 52.96 -38.23
CA LEU A 312 -26.41 53.72 -38.37
C LEU A 312 -26.65 54.13 -39.84
N TYR A 313 -25.63 54.67 -40.51
CA TYR A 313 -25.75 55.07 -41.91
C TYR A 313 -25.88 53.91 -42.89
N GLU A 314 -25.18 52.80 -42.67
CA GLU A 314 -25.32 51.60 -43.50
C GLU A 314 -26.72 50.99 -43.35
N GLY A 315 -27.29 51.00 -42.13
CA GLY A 315 -28.66 50.59 -41.86
C GLY A 315 -29.71 51.49 -42.52
N GLU A 316 -29.51 52.82 -42.46
CA GLU A 316 -30.34 53.81 -43.17
C GLU A 316 -30.32 53.59 -44.69
N LEU A 317 -29.16 53.27 -45.27
CA LEU A 317 -29.02 52.98 -46.71
C LEU A 317 -29.80 51.72 -47.13
N ILE A 318 -29.83 50.70 -46.27
CA ILE A 318 -30.57 49.45 -46.52
C ILE A 318 -32.07 49.69 -46.39
N LEU A 319 -32.52 50.40 -45.36
CA LEU A 319 -33.92 50.77 -45.19
C LEU A 319 -34.42 51.65 -46.34
N ALA A 320 -33.62 52.60 -46.80
CA ALA A 320 -33.94 53.44 -47.95
C ALA A 320 -34.00 52.64 -49.27
N ARG A 321 -33.22 51.56 -49.41
CA ARG A 321 -33.31 50.65 -50.57
C ARG A 321 -34.53 49.74 -50.52
N VAL A 322 -34.93 49.26 -49.34
CA VAL A 322 -36.13 48.42 -49.16
C VAL A 322 -37.42 49.23 -49.32
N ALA A 323 -37.42 50.50 -48.90
CA ALA A 323 -38.58 51.39 -49.06
C ALA A 323 -38.79 51.92 -50.49
N ASN A 324 -37.83 51.69 -51.39
CA ASN A 324 -37.86 52.07 -52.82
C ASN A 324 -38.23 50.89 -53.76
N ILE A 325 -38.77 49.79 -53.20
CA ILE A 325 -39.39 48.66 -53.92
C ILE A 325 -40.85 48.59 -53.53
#